data_AF-A0A7C5RTL4-F1
#
_entry.id   AF-A0A7C5RTL4-F1
#
_cell.length_a   1.000
_cell.length_b   1.000
_cell.length_c   1.000
_cell.angle_alpha   90.00
_cell.angle_beta   90.00
_cell.angle_gamma   90.00
#
_symmetry.space_group_name_H-M   'P 1'
#
loop_
_entity.id
_entity.type
_entity.pdbx_description
1 polymer ?
#
loop_
_entity_poly.entity_id
_entity_poly.type
_entity_poly.pdbx_seq_one_letter_code
_entity_poly.pdbx_strand_id
1 'polypeptide(L)'
;GTTEYLLGNIDAALAAYERAAAIGLPPKMLWYQFWPVSAFVDAGQYQRALELAAAQIASAGVFGEMHYERGRAFEALGQTNAAIAEYRRALDDDANLQVARDALARLGVQP
;
A
#
# COMPACT_ATOMS: atom_id res chain seq x y z
N GLY A 1 15.75 -1.30 1.91
CA GLY A 1 14.30 -1.07 1.95
C GLY A 1 13.60 -2.27 1.37
N THR A 2 13.42 -2.29 0.05
CA THR A 2 12.68 -3.34 -0.66
C THR A 2 13.23 -4.75 -0.44
N THR A 3 14.55 -4.94 -0.55
CA THR A 3 15.17 -6.25 -0.28
C THR A 3 14.93 -6.73 1.15
N GLU A 4 15.09 -5.86 2.14
CA GLU A 4 14.84 -6.19 3.54
C GLU A 4 13.37 -6.55 3.79
N TYR A 5 12.46 -5.82 3.15
CA TYR A 5 11.02 -6.12 3.23
C TYR A 5 10.71 -7.51 2.66
N LEU A 6 11.27 -7.85 1.49
CA LEU A 6 11.09 -9.16 0.88
C LEU A 6 11.75 -10.29 1.70
N LEU A 7 12.73 -9.98 2.54
CA LEU A 7 13.33 -10.91 3.51
C LEU A 7 12.54 -10.99 4.83
N GLY A 8 11.44 -10.24 4.97
CA GLY A 8 10.62 -10.18 6.18
C GLY A 8 11.17 -9.25 7.28
N ASN A 9 12.27 -8.55 7.02
CA ASN A 9 12.90 -7.63 7.98
C ASN A 9 12.20 -6.26 7.95
N ILE A 10 10.98 -6.19 8.48
CA ILE A 10 10.12 -5.00 8.40
C ILE A 10 10.79 -3.76 9.02
N ASP A 11 11.38 -3.87 10.20
CA ASP A 11 12.05 -2.73 10.87
C ASP A 11 13.23 -2.19 10.05
N ALA A 12 14.04 -3.08 9.47
CA ALA A 12 15.17 -2.70 8.62
C ALA A 12 14.68 -2.07 7.30
N ALA A 13 13.56 -2.55 6.75
CA ALA A 13 12.94 -1.97 5.58
C ALA A 13 12.48 -0.53 5.84
N LEU A 14 11.75 -0.31 6.94
CA LEU A 14 11.29 1.02 7.35
C LEU A 14 12.44 1.98 7.58
N ALA A 15 13.47 1.58 8.34
CA ALA A 15 14.64 2.41 8.60
C ALA A 15 15.35 2.82 7.29
N ALA A 16 15.39 1.92 6.31
CA ALA A 16 15.97 2.23 5.00
C ALA A 16 15.10 3.19 4.18
N TYR A 17 13.77 3.05 4.22
CA TYR A 17 12.85 3.98 3.54
C TYR A 17 12.87 5.37 4.18
N GLU A 18 12.92 5.45 5.51
CA GLU A 18 13.05 6.73 6.24
C GLU A 18 14.38 7.40 5.98
N ARG A 19 15.48 6.64 5.97
CA ARG A 19 16.80 7.17 5.61
C ARG A 19 16.82 7.73 4.20
N ALA A 20 16.17 7.07 3.24
CA ALA A 20 16.05 7.55 1.87
C ALA A 20 15.36 8.92 1.80
N ALA A 21 14.25 9.08 2.54
CA ALA A 21 13.57 10.37 2.65
C ALA A 21 14.46 11.44 3.33
N ALA A 22 15.15 11.08 4.41
CA ALA A 22 15.98 12.01 5.19
C ALA A 22 17.20 12.55 4.43
N ILE A 23 17.82 11.74 3.57
CA ILE A 23 18.97 12.18 2.75
C ILE A 23 18.52 12.92 1.47
N GLY A 24 17.23 13.22 1.34
CA GLY A 24 16.68 13.98 0.23
C GLY A 24 16.67 13.21 -1.09
N LEU A 25 16.65 11.87 -1.06
CA LEU A 25 16.42 11.12 -2.29
C LEU A 25 15.07 11.58 -2.88
N PRO A 26 15.00 11.80 -4.20
CA PRO A 26 13.77 12.26 -4.82
C PRO A 26 12.63 11.32 -4.41
N PRO A 27 11.49 11.85 -3.94
CA PRO A 27 10.32 11.04 -3.63
C PRO A 27 9.95 10.10 -4.80
N LYS A 28 10.28 10.54 -6.04
CA LYS A 28 10.23 9.78 -7.30
C LYS A 28 10.83 8.38 -7.26
N MET A 29 11.83 8.14 -6.41
CA MET A 29 12.48 6.84 -6.30
C MET A 29 11.57 5.78 -5.68
N LEU A 30 10.61 6.19 -4.85
CA LEU A 30 9.63 5.29 -4.23
C LEU A 30 8.29 5.29 -4.98
N TRP A 31 8.08 6.21 -5.92
CA TRP A 31 6.79 6.44 -6.57
C TRP A 31 6.21 5.25 -7.36
N TYR A 32 7.05 4.35 -7.84
CA TYR A 32 6.63 3.14 -8.57
C TYR A 32 6.63 1.87 -7.72
N GLN A 33 6.75 2.00 -6.39
CA GLN A 33 6.85 0.85 -5.48
C GLN A 33 5.73 0.88 -4.46
N PHE A 34 4.93 -0.18 -4.41
CA PHE A 34 3.92 -0.39 -3.37
C PHE A 34 4.54 -1.00 -2.08
N TRP A 35 5.72 -1.62 -2.18
CA TRP A 35 6.42 -2.24 -1.06
C TRP A 35 6.66 -1.32 0.16
N PRO A 36 6.99 -0.03 0.00
CA PRO A 36 7.06 0.89 1.14
C PRO A 36 5.72 1.04 1.87
N VAL A 37 4.60 1.15 1.14
CA VAL A 37 3.25 1.23 1.73
C VAL A 37 2.93 -0.08 2.44
N SER A 38 3.16 -1.22 1.78
CA SER A 38 2.96 -2.54 2.38
C SER A 38 3.77 -2.72 3.67
N ALA A 39 5.03 -2.27 3.70
CA ALA A 39 5.86 -2.27 4.90
C ALA A 39 5.27 -1.44 6.05
N PHE A 40 4.71 -0.26 5.74
CA PHE A 40 4.01 0.54 6.76
C PHE A 40 2.72 -0.12 7.25
N VAL A 41 1.97 -0.79 6.37
CA VAL A 41 0.78 -1.57 6.75
C VAL A 41 1.15 -2.73 7.66
N ASP A 42 2.16 -3.52 7.29
CA ASP A 42 2.61 -4.68 8.06
C ASP A 42 3.20 -4.29 9.42
N ALA A 43 3.79 -3.10 9.52
CA ALA A 43 4.25 -2.52 10.78
C ALA A 43 3.14 -1.87 11.63
N GLY A 44 1.88 -1.90 11.18
CA GLY A 44 0.76 -1.27 11.87
C GLY A 44 0.73 0.26 11.78
N GLN A 45 1.59 0.87 10.96
CA GLN A 45 1.68 2.33 10.76
C GLN A 45 0.70 2.80 9.69
N TYR A 46 -0.58 2.47 9.85
CA TYR A 46 -1.61 2.63 8.81
C TYR A 46 -1.76 4.08 8.33
N GLN A 47 -1.69 5.07 9.22
CA GLN A 47 -1.81 6.47 8.84
C GLN A 47 -0.66 6.91 7.91
N ARG A 48 0.57 6.47 8.20
CA ARG A 48 1.74 6.75 7.34
C ARG A 48 1.64 6.01 6.01
N ALA A 49 1.09 4.78 6.01
CA ALA A 49 0.80 4.05 4.79
C ALA A 49 -0.19 4.82 3.89
N LEU A 50 -1.27 5.35 4.46
CA LEU A 50 -2.27 6.14 3.73
C LEU A 50 -1.68 7.43 3.14
N GLU A 51 -0.88 8.16 3.92
CA GLU A 51 -0.20 9.39 3.46
C GLU A 51 0.75 9.09 2.30
N LEU A 52 1.55 8.03 2.42
CA LEU A 52 2.48 7.61 1.37
C LEU A 52 1.75 7.15 0.11
N ALA A 53 0.73 6.31 0.26
CA ALA A 53 -0.07 5.83 -0.86
C ALA A 53 -0.77 7.00 -1.59
N ALA A 54 -1.32 7.96 -0.86
CA ALA A 54 -1.93 9.15 -1.46
C ALA A 54 -0.91 9.98 -2.25
N ALA A 55 0.29 10.19 -1.72
CA ALA A 55 1.36 10.91 -2.40
C ALA A 55 1.84 10.19 -3.68
N GLN A 56 1.95 8.86 -3.63
CA GLN A 56 2.37 8.05 -4.79
C GLN A 56 1.29 8.03 -5.88
N ILE A 57 0.03 7.82 -5.52
CA ILE A 57 -1.13 7.86 -6.44
C ILE A 57 -1.21 9.21 -7.17
N ALA A 58 -0.99 10.31 -6.45
CA ALA A 58 -1.06 11.65 -7.04
C ALA A 58 0.07 11.98 -8.04
N SER A 59 1.19 11.25 -7.99
CA SER A 59 2.44 11.64 -8.69
C SER A 59 2.88 10.69 -9.80
N ALA A 60 2.52 9.40 -9.74
CA ALA A 60 3.19 8.37 -10.54
C ALA A 60 2.28 7.59 -11.50
N GLY A 61 0.97 7.80 -11.43
CA GLY A 61 0.02 6.84 -11.99
C GLY A 61 -0.12 5.61 -11.07
N VAL A 62 -1.27 4.97 -11.18
CA VAL A 62 -1.75 3.99 -10.21
C VAL A 62 -1.51 2.57 -10.71
N PHE A 63 -1.17 1.67 -9.79
CA PHE A 63 -1.19 0.22 -10.01
C PHE A 63 -2.21 -0.39 -9.03
N GLY A 64 -2.87 -1.48 -9.43
CA GLY A 64 -3.89 -2.13 -8.61
C GLY A 64 -3.38 -2.51 -7.21
N GLU A 65 -2.11 -2.90 -7.10
CA GLU A 65 -1.46 -3.23 -5.82
C GLU A 65 -1.39 -2.03 -4.87
N MET A 66 -1.22 -0.81 -5.38
CA MET A 66 -1.21 0.39 -4.54
C MET A 66 -2.58 0.63 -3.91
N HIS A 67 -3.64 0.46 -4.70
CA HIS A 67 -5.01 0.54 -4.22
C HIS A 67 -5.31 -0.57 -3.21
N TYR A 68 -4.83 -1.79 -3.47
CA TYR A 68 -4.94 -2.89 -2.53
C TYR A 68 -4.28 -2.58 -1.18
N GLU A 69 -3.02 -2.12 -1.18
CA GLU A 69 -2.31 -1.78 0.07
C GLU A 69 -2.97 -0.63 0.82
N ARG A 70 -3.48 0.38 0.11
CA ARG A 70 -4.25 1.47 0.72
C ARG A 70 -5.57 0.96 1.33
N GLY A 71 -6.21 0.00 0.67
CA GLY A 71 -7.40 -0.68 1.17
C GLY A 71 -7.14 -1.44 2.47
N ARG A 72 -6.01 -2.17 2.56
CA ARG A 72 -5.59 -2.86 3.79
C ARG A 72 -5.41 -1.88 4.95
N ALA A 73 -4.80 -0.73 4.70
CA ALA A 73 -4.62 0.31 5.72
C ALA A 73 -5.97 0.85 6.23
N PHE A 74 -6.93 1.12 5.32
CA PHE A 74 -8.27 1.54 5.72
C PHE A 74 -9.04 0.45 6.49
N GLU A 75 -8.94 -0.80 6.07
CA GLU A 75 -9.56 -1.94 6.74
C GLU A 75 -9.05 -2.07 8.18
N ALA A 76 -7.73 -1.97 8.38
CA ALA A 76 -7.10 -2.04 9.70
C ALA A 76 -7.48 -0.86 10.62
N LEU A 77 -7.84 0.29 10.05
CA LEU A 77 -8.38 1.45 10.78
C LEU A 77 -9.89 1.35 11.03
N GLY A 78 -10.55 0.26 10.63
CA GLY A 78 -12.00 0.07 10.75
C GLY A 78 -12.82 0.88 9.75
N GLN A 79 -12.17 1.49 8.75
CA GLN A 79 -12.81 2.28 7.70
C GLN A 79 -13.26 1.39 6.54
N THR A 80 -14.12 0.42 6.82
CA THR A 80 -14.51 -0.66 5.91
C THR A 80 -15.03 -0.18 4.55
N ASN A 81 -15.84 0.89 4.53
CA ASN A 81 -16.37 1.44 3.28
C ASN A 81 -15.26 2.02 2.37
N ALA A 82 -14.26 2.66 2.98
CA ALA A 82 -13.10 3.16 2.24
C ALA A 82 -12.26 1.98 1.73
N ALA A 83 -12.03 0.95 2.55
CA ALA A 83 -11.33 -0.26 2.13
C ALA A 83 -11.98 -0.93 0.90
N ILE A 84 -13.30 -1.12 0.92
CA ILE A 84 -14.05 -1.69 -0.21
C ILE A 84 -13.89 -0.84 -1.47
N ALA A 85 -13.96 0.49 -1.35
CA ALA A 85 -13.78 1.38 -2.49
C ALA A 85 -12.38 1.26 -3.09
N GLU A 86 -11.34 1.11 -2.26
CA GLU A 86 -9.98 0.89 -2.72
C GLU A 86 -9.79 -0.47 -3.38
N TYR A 87 -10.32 -1.55 -2.79
CA TYR A 87 -10.21 -2.88 -3.40
C TYR A 87 -10.93 -2.97 -4.75
N ARG A 88 -12.04 -2.25 -4.93
CA ARG A 88 -12.69 -2.16 -6.25
C ARG A 88 -11.83 -1.43 -7.27
N ARG A 89 -11.24 -0.29 -6.90
CA ARG A 89 -10.29 0.42 -7.78
C ARG A 89 -9.09 -0.45 -8.14
N ALA A 90 -8.62 -1.28 -7.20
CA ALA A 90 -7.55 -2.24 -7.47
C ALA A 90 -7.93 -3.22 -8.58
N LEU A 91 -9.21 -3.64 -8.64
CA LEU A 91 -9.75 -4.52 -9.68
C LEU A 91 -10.11 -3.79 -10.98
N ASP A 92 -10.41 -2.50 -10.92
CA ASP A 92 -10.58 -1.67 -12.12
C ASP A 92 -9.24 -1.54 -12.87
N ASP A 93 -8.11 -1.45 -12.13
CA ASP A 93 -6.76 -1.40 -12.70
C ASP A 93 -6.24 -2.79 -13.13
N ASP A 94 -6.39 -3.80 -12.27
CA ASP A 94 -6.09 -5.20 -12.60
C ASP A 94 -7.21 -6.12 -12.14
N ALA A 95 -8.09 -6.47 -13.09
CA ALA A 95 -9.21 -7.36 -12.83
C ALA A 95 -8.78 -8.74 -12.32
N ASN A 96 -7.54 -9.18 -12.55
CA ASN A 96 -7.07 -10.50 -12.13
C ASN A 96 -6.38 -10.49 -10.76
N LEU A 97 -6.31 -9.33 -10.09
CA LEU A 97 -5.66 -9.19 -8.78
C LEU A 97 -6.42 -9.95 -7.69
N GLN A 98 -6.05 -11.22 -7.49
CA GLN A 98 -6.75 -12.15 -6.58
C GLN A 98 -6.80 -11.63 -5.15
N VAL A 99 -5.72 -11.01 -4.68
CA VAL A 99 -5.64 -10.47 -3.31
C VAL A 99 -6.73 -9.43 -3.02
N ALA A 100 -7.13 -8.63 -4.03
CA ALA A 100 -8.21 -7.66 -3.91
C ALA A 100 -9.61 -8.33 -3.96
N ARG A 101 -9.78 -9.36 -4.81
CA ARG A 101 -11.01 -10.18 -4.84
C ARG A 101 -11.24 -10.89 -3.50
N ASP A 102 -10.19 -11.49 -2.97
CA ASP A 102 -10.22 -12.17 -1.67
C ASP A 102 -10.54 -11.19 -0.55
N ALA A 103 -10.00 -9.97 -0.59
CA ALA A 103 -10.31 -8.94 0.39
C ALA A 103 -11.78 -8.52 0.36
N LEU A 104 -12.35 -8.29 -0.82
CA LEU A 104 -13.78 -8.00 -0.97
C LEU A 104 -14.65 -9.16 -0.48
N ALA A 105 -14.29 -10.40 -0.83
CA ALA A 105 -14.99 -11.60 -0.37
C ALA A 105 -14.95 -11.75 1.16
N ARG A 106 -13.80 -11.52 1.81
CA ARG A 106 -13.68 -11.50 3.28
C ARG A 106 -14.57 -10.45 3.93
N LEU A 107 -14.75 -9.31 3.27
CA LEU A 107 -15.67 -8.24 3.70
C LEU A 107 -17.13 -8.50 3.34
N GLY A 108 -17.45 -9.66 2.75
CA GLY A 108 -18.81 -10.05 2.36
C GLY A 108 -19.35 -9.31 1.14
N VAL A 109 -18.46 -8.76 0.30
CA VAL A 109 -18.81 -7.97 -0.87
C VAL A 109 -18.34 -8.69 -2.13
N GLN A 110 -19.16 -8.68 -3.18
CA GLN A 110 -18.76 -9.23 -4.47
C GLN A 110 -17.76 -8.28 -5.17
N PRO A 111 -16.72 -8.83 -5.81
CA PRO A 111 -15.72 -8.06 -6.55
C PRO A 111 -16.34 -7.26 -7.70
#